data_AF-A0A561V2T4-F1
#
_entry.id   AF-A0A561V2T4-F1
#
_cell.length_a   1.000
_cell.length_b   1.000
_cell.length_c   1.000
_cell.angle_alpha   90.00
_cell.angle_beta   90.00
_cell.angle_gamma   90.00
#
_symmetry.space_group_name_H-M   'P 1'
#
loop_
_entity.id
_entity.type
_entity.pdbx_description
1 polymer ?
#
loop_
_entity_poly.entity_id
_entity_poly.type
_entity_poly.pdbx_seq_one_letter_code
_entity_poly.pdbx_strand_id
1 'polypeptide(L)'
;MLKYVDDESLGRTIRLGAALWALPHGPEPDEEAPETALARDEVERLLGRLGWTTAQEIGSLSPVHRSVVASLATLIRLGYPCEGDYLVEQARLTHQVAVRDLDMMETYPSEAEQVEKAVASAVLYEPLLASLRRQAQEEESARRFGL
;
A
#
# COMPACT_ATOMS: atom_id res chain seq x y z
N MET A 1 16.82 -14.28 4.71
CA MET A 1 15.42 -13.79 4.80
C MET A 1 14.69 -14.03 3.47
N LEU A 2 14.63 -15.27 2.95
CA LEU A 2 13.96 -15.59 1.66
C LEU A 2 13.41 -17.04 1.58
N LYS A 3 13.17 -17.72 2.71
CA LYS A 3 12.79 -19.15 2.72
C LYS A 3 11.46 -19.46 2.02
N TYR A 4 10.59 -18.46 1.82
CA TYR A 4 9.27 -18.63 1.20
C TYR A 4 9.26 -18.33 -0.31
N VAL A 5 10.32 -17.73 -0.85
CA VAL A 5 10.43 -17.44 -2.29
C VAL A 5 10.76 -18.69 -3.09
N ASP A 6 11.52 -19.62 -2.50
CA ASP A 6 11.93 -20.88 -3.13
C ASP A 6 10.92 -22.03 -2.97
N ASP A 7 9.73 -21.78 -2.39
CA ASP A 7 8.74 -22.83 -2.15
C ASP A 7 7.83 -23.06 -3.38
N GLU A 8 8.33 -23.87 -4.31
CA GLU A 8 7.63 -24.24 -5.55
C GLU A 8 6.26 -24.93 -5.33
N SER A 9 5.95 -25.37 -4.10
CA SER A 9 4.69 -26.05 -3.77
C SER A 9 3.48 -25.10 -3.61
N LEU A 10 3.71 -23.79 -3.49
CA LEU A 10 2.66 -22.78 -3.36
C LEU A 10 2.33 -22.12 -4.70
N GLY A 11 1.05 -21.79 -4.94
CA GLY A 11 0.66 -21.01 -6.12
C GLY A 11 1.34 -19.63 -6.15
N ARG A 12 1.64 -19.10 -7.35
CA ARG A 12 2.40 -17.85 -7.59
C ARG A 12 1.92 -16.67 -6.72
N THR A 13 0.61 -16.45 -6.62
CA THR A 13 0.00 -15.37 -5.81
C THR A 13 0.33 -15.51 -4.32
N ILE A 14 0.43 -16.74 -3.82
CA ILE A 14 0.70 -17.04 -2.40
C ILE A 14 2.19 -16.78 -2.08
N ARG A 15 3.12 -17.19 -2.96
CA ARG A 15 4.55 -16.90 -2.80
C ARG A 15 4.84 -15.40 -2.76
N LEU A 16 4.24 -14.65 -3.70
CA LEU A 16 4.39 -13.20 -3.78
C LEU A 16 3.83 -12.51 -2.52
N GLY A 17 2.64 -12.92 -2.08
CA GLY A 17 2.04 -12.43 -0.83
C GLY A 17 2.92 -12.69 0.39
N ALA A 18 3.45 -13.92 0.52
CA ALA A 18 4.32 -14.29 1.64
C ALA A 18 5.65 -13.54 1.65
N ALA A 19 6.27 -13.30 0.49
CA ALA A 19 7.49 -12.53 0.37
C ALA A 19 7.29 -11.06 0.76
N LEU A 20 6.18 -10.46 0.33
CA LEU A 20 5.81 -9.09 0.71
C LEU A 20 5.51 -8.99 2.22
N TRP A 21 4.85 -9.99 2.80
CA TRP A 21 4.57 -10.06 4.25
C TRP A 21 5.80 -10.33 5.12
N ALA A 22 6.97 -10.58 4.53
CA ALA A 22 8.23 -10.77 5.28
C ALA A 22 9.05 -9.48 5.40
N LEU A 23 8.65 -8.39 4.73
CA LEU A 23 9.33 -7.10 4.78
C LEU A 23 8.92 -6.29 6.02
N PRO A 24 9.66 -5.25 6.43
CA PRO A 24 9.20 -4.33 7.46
C PRO A 24 7.87 -3.70 7.05
N HIS A 25 6.85 -3.80 7.91
CA HIS A 25 5.56 -3.17 7.68
C HIS A 25 5.47 -1.85 8.45
N GLY A 26 4.52 -1.01 8.04
CA GLY A 26 4.19 0.21 8.76
C GLY A 26 3.60 -0.06 10.17
N PRO A 27 3.09 0.99 10.84
CA PRO A 27 2.65 0.88 12.22
C PRO A 27 1.53 -0.17 12.38
N GLU A 28 1.53 -0.86 13.53
CA GLU A 28 0.38 -1.68 13.93
C GLU A 28 -0.68 -0.79 14.62
N PRO A 29 -1.98 -1.09 14.47
CA PRO A 29 -3.04 -0.31 15.09
C PRO A 29 -3.02 -0.51 16.61
N ASP A 30 -3.33 0.57 17.34
CA ASP A 30 -3.62 0.51 18.77
C ASP A 30 -5.08 0.05 18.94
N GLU A 31 -5.30 -1.22 19.22
CA GLU A 31 -6.65 -1.81 19.31
C GLU A 31 -7.49 -1.24 20.45
N GLU A 32 -6.87 -0.56 21.43
CA GLU A 32 -7.59 0.08 22.54
C GLU A 32 -8.04 1.50 22.19
N ALA A 33 -7.46 2.12 21.15
CA ALA A 33 -7.79 3.47 20.73
C ALA A 33 -9.13 3.53 19.98
N PRO A 34 -10.07 4.43 20.35
CA PRO A 34 -11.35 4.56 19.65
C PRO A 34 -11.20 4.96 18.18
N GLU A 35 -10.13 5.69 17.83
CA GLU A 35 -9.81 6.08 16.46
C GLU A 35 -9.49 4.88 15.56
N THR A 36 -9.03 3.76 16.13
CA THR A 36 -8.77 2.52 15.39
C THR A 36 -10.06 1.92 14.84
N ALA A 37 -11.14 1.92 15.63
CA ALA A 37 -12.45 1.43 15.16
C ALA A 37 -12.98 2.30 14.01
N LEU A 38 -12.90 3.63 14.15
CA LEU A 38 -13.30 4.57 13.09
C LEU A 38 -12.47 4.39 11.83
N ALA A 39 -11.15 4.18 11.96
CA ALA A 39 -10.26 3.94 10.84
C ALA A 39 -10.61 2.64 10.10
N ARG A 40 -10.97 1.56 10.82
CA ARG A 40 -11.41 0.29 10.20
C ARG A 40 -12.66 0.49 9.36
N ASP A 41 -13.66 1.17 9.90
CA ASP A 41 -14.92 1.44 9.18
C ASP A 41 -14.69 2.29 7.92
N GLU A 42 -13.77 3.26 7.99
CA GLU A 42 -13.41 4.07 6.83
C GLU A 42 -12.64 3.27 5.77
N VAL A 43 -11.69 2.42 6.19
CA VAL A 43 -10.95 1.53 5.28
C VAL A 43 -11.91 0.55 4.59
N GLU A 44 -12.85 -0.05 5.32
CA GLU A 44 -13.84 -0.95 4.73
C GLU A 44 -14.69 -0.24 3.68
N ARG A 45 -15.15 0.98 3.99
CA ARG A 45 -15.92 1.81 3.05
C ARG A 45 -15.10 2.20 1.83
N LEU A 46 -13.83 2.56 2.01
CA LEU A 46 -12.89 2.87 0.92
C LEU A 46 -12.74 1.67 -0.02
N LEU A 47 -12.46 0.48 0.52
CA LEU A 47 -12.28 -0.73 -0.27
C LEU A 47 -13.56 -1.10 -1.02
N GLY A 48 -14.73 -0.97 -0.38
CA GLY A 48 -16.03 -1.19 -1.01
C GLY A 48 -16.30 -0.22 -2.17
N ARG A 49 -15.96 1.07 -2.03
CA ARG A 49 -16.10 2.07 -3.11
C ARG A 49 -15.16 1.82 -4.29
N LEU A 50 -14.01 1.22 -4.03
CA LEU A 50 -13.02 0.88 -5.06
C LEU A 50 -13.26 -0.49 -5.70
N GLY A 51 -14.13 -1.33 -5.11
CA GLY A 51 -14.36 -2.70 -5.55
C GLY A 51 -13.18 -3.63 -5.29
N TRP A 52 -12.33 -3.33 -4.30
CA TRP A 52 -11.14 -4.13 -3.97
C TRP A 52 -11.52 -5.32 -3.07
N THR A 53 -12.30 -6.26 -3.60
CA THR A 53 -12.88 -7.37 -2.84
C THR A 53 -11.84 -8.27 -2.19
N THR A 54 -10.73 -8.57 -2.87
CA THR A 54 -9.64 -9.38 -2.31
C THR A 54 -9.01 -8.72 -1.08
N ALA A 55 -8.88 -7.39 -1.07
CA ALA A 55 -8.35 -6.67 0.09
C ALA A 55 -9.32 -6.70 1.28
N GLN A 56 -10.64 -6.69 1.02
CA GLN A 56 -11.68 -6.85 2.04
C GLN A 56 -11.65 -8.27 2.62
N GLU A 57 -11.57 -9.30 1.75
CA GLU A 57 -11.54 -10.70 2.15
C GLU A 57 -10.31 -11.05 3.02
N ILE A 58 -9.14 -10.52 2.68
CA ILE A 58 -7.92 -10.73 3.48
C ILE A 58 -7.99 -9.91 4.78
N GLY A 59 -8.48 -8.67 4.70
CA GLY A 59 -8.71 -7.81 5.86
C GLY A 59 -7.52 -7.71 6.81
N SER A 60 -7.78 -7.88 8.12
CA SER A 60 -6.78 -7.75 9.19
C SER A 60 -5.66 -8.79 9.16
N LEU A 61 -5.78 -9.87 8.38
CA LEU A 61 -4.70 -10.83 8.18
C LEU A 61 -3.53 -10.19 7.41
N SER A 62 -3.82 -9.22 6.54
CA SER A 62 -2.80 -8.47 5.81
C SER A 62 -2.11 -7.44 6.72
N PRO A 63 -0.79 -7.50 6.90
CA PRO A 63 -0.06 -6.45 7.63
C PRO A 63 -0.14 -5.09 6.92
N VAL A 64 -0.32 -5.07 5.59
CA VAL A 64 -0.55 -3.84 4.83
C VAL A 64 -1.89 -3.21 5.20
N HIS A 65 -2.95 -4.01 5.33
CA HIS A 65 -4.26 -3.51 5.76
C HIS A 65 -4.17 -2.92 7.18
N ARG A 66 -3.50 -3.61 8.11
CA ARG A 66 -3.30 -3.10 9.48
C ARG A 66 -2.51 -1.78 9.50
N SER A 67 -1.48 -1.66 8.66
CA SER A 67 -0.72 -0.41 8.49
C SER A 67 -1.57 0.77 7.97
N VAL A 68 -2.49 0.52 7.02
CA VAL A 68 -3.42 1.55 6.54
C VAL A 68 -4.37 1.99 7.65
N VAL A 69 -4.93 1.03 8.41
CA VAL A 69 -5.80 1.33 9.57
C VAL A 69 -5.04 2.15 10.61
N ALA A 70 -3.84 1.75 11.00
CA ALA A 70 -3.03 2.45 12.00
C ALA A 70 -2.65 3.88 11.58
N SER A 71 -2.30 4.05 10.30
CA SER A 71 -1.99 5.35 9.72
C SER A 71 -3.21 6.27 9.72
N LEU A 72 -4.38 5.75 9.33
CA LEU A 72 -5.62 6.51 9.32
C LEU A 72 -6.09 6.85 10.75
N ALA A 73 -5.99 5.92 11.70
CA ALA A 73 -6.28 6.17 13.11
C ALA A 73 -5.40 7.30 13.67
N THR A 74 -4.12 7.33 13.29
CA THR A 74 -3.21 8.42 13.66
C THR A 74 -3.67 9.77 13.10
N LEU A 75 -4.09 9.81 11.83
CA LEU A 75 -4.59 11.04 11.21
C LEU A 75 -5.89 11.53 11.86
N ILE A 76 -6.82 10.61 12.15
CA ILE A 76 -8.07 10.91 12.88
C ILE A 76 -7.73 11.49 14.26
N ARG A 77 -6.85 10.85 15.03
CA ARG A 77 -6.42 11.30 16.37
C ARG A 77 -5.80 12.69 16.36
N LEU A 78 -5.10 13.05 15.28
CA LEU A 78 -4.48 14.37 15.11
C LEU A 78 -5.45 15.43 14.55
N GLY A 79 -6.72 15.08 14.29
CA GLY A 79 -7.71 16.01 13.74
C GLY A 79 -7.59 16.24 12.24
N TYR A 80 -6.93 15.34 11.50
CA TYR A 80 -6.83 15.35 10.04
C TYR A 80 -7.69 14.22 9.42
N PRO A 81 -9.02 14.29 9.49
CA PRO A 81 -9.87 13.25 8.93
C PRO A 81 -9.63 13.14 7.42
N CYS A 82 -9.10 11.99 6.98
CA CYS A 82 -8.99 11.64 5.57
C CYS A 82 -10.31 11.04 5.08
N GLU A 83 -11.35 11.86 5.07
CA GLU A 83 -12.71 11.43 4.72
C GLU A 83 -13.00 11.58 3.23
N GLY A 84 -13.93 10.75 2.74
CA GLY A 84 -14.69 11.02 1.52
C GLY A 84 -13.95 10.77 0.21
N ASP A 85 -14.15 11.67 -0.76
CA ASP A 85 -13.68 11.51 -2.14
C ASP A 85 -12.16 11.64 -2.26
N TYR A 86 -11.52 12.40 -1.37
CA TYR A 86 -10.07 12.59 -1.43
C TYR A 86 -9.32 11.26 -1.28
N LEU A 87 -9.65 10.45 -0.27
CA LEU A 87 -8.98 9.18 -0.04
C LEU A 87 -9.24 8.17 -1.17
N VAL A 88 -10.45 8.19 -1.76
CA VAL A 88 -10.79 7.39 -2.95
C VAL A 88 -9.95 7.80 -4.15
N GLU A 89 -9.82 9.09 -4.43
CA GLU A 89 -9.00 9.57 -5.55
C GLU A 89 -7.51 9.26 -5.34
N GLN A 90 -7.00 9.42 -4.12
CA GLN A 90 -5.63 9.00 -3.79
C GLN A 90 -5.45 7.49 -4.02
N ALA A 91 -6.38 6.66 -3.56
CA ALA A 91 -6.31 5.22 -3.77
C ALA A 91 -6.39 4.83 -5.26
N ARG A 92 -7.20 5.52 -6.06
CA ARG A 92 -7.27 5.33 -7.53
C ARG A 92 -5.95 5.68 -8.21
N LEU A 93 -5.31 6.78 -7.82
CA LEU A 93 -3.99 7.16 -8.35
C LEU A 93 -2.93 6.12 -7.95
N THR A 94 -2.91 5.68 -6.69
CA THR A 94 -1.99 4.63 -6.23
C THR A 94 -2.22 3.31 -6.95
N HIS A 95 -3.48 2.94 -7.25
CA HIS A 95 -3.77 1.75 -8.05
C HIS A 95 -3.20 1.83 -9.46
N GLN A 96 -3.25 3.01 -10.10
CA GLN A 96 -2.61 3.20 -11.40
C GLN A 96 -1.08 3.09 -11.36
N VAL A 97 -0.45 3.37 -10.21
CA VAL A 97 0.97 3.10 -9.99
C VAL A 97 1.20 1.60 -9.86
N ALA A 98 0.41 0.92 -9.00
CA ALA A 98 0.50 -0.52 -8.81
C ALA A 98 0.32 -1.33 -10.11
N VAL A 99 -0.63 -0.93 -10.97
CA VAL A 99 -0.80 -1.54 -12.30
C VAL A 99 0.48 -1.42 -13.13
N ARG A 100 1.08 -0.22 -13.20
CA ARG A 100 2.33 0.00 -13.97
C ARG A 100 3.51 -0.78 -13.40
N ASP A 101 3.58 -0.90 -12.08
CA ASP A 101 4.64 -1.66 -11.41
C ASP A 101 4.52 -3.16 -11.73
N LEU A 102 3.29 -3.70 -11.72
CA LEU A 102 3.02 -5.09 -12.08
C LEU A 102 3.20 -5.35 -13.58
N ASP A 103 2.74 -4.44 -14.45
CA ASP A 103 2.98 -4.52 -15.90
C ASP A 103 4.48 -4.56 -16.22
N MET A 104 5.27 -3.71 -15.56
CA MET A 104 6.73 -3.71 -15.70
C MET A 104 7.34 -5.02 -15.20
N MET A 105 6.86 -5.56 -14.07
CA MET A 105 7.31 -6.84 -13.55
C MET A 105 7.03 -7.98 -14.55
N GLU A 106 5.88 -8.00 -15.21
CA GLU A 106 5.54 -9.03 -16.20
C GLU A 106 6.44 -9.02 -17.45
N THR A 107 7.20 -7.95 -17.71
CA THR A 107 8.17 -7.89 -18.82
C THR A 107 9.44 -8.72 -18.58
N TYR A 108 9.71 -9.13 -17.33
CA TYR A 108 10.90 -9.92 -17.01
C TYR A 108 10.74 -11.39 -17.42
N PRO A 109 11.78 -12.02 -18.02
CA PRO A 109 11.64 -13.30 -18.71
C PRO A 109 11.55 -14.52 -17.77
N SER A 110 11.95 -14.40 -16.50
CA SER A 110 11.91 -15.51 -15.53
C SER A 110 11.12 -15.17 -14.26
N GLU A 111 10.53 -16.20 -13.64
CA GLU A 111 9.82 -16.04 -12.35
C GLU A 111 10.75 -15.51 -11.25
N ALA A 112 12.02 -15.92 -11.26
CA ALA A 112 13.01 -15.47 -10.28
C ALA A 112 13.25 -13.95 -10.39
N GLU A 113 13.43 -13.43 -11.60
CA GLU A 113 13.60 -11.99 -11.84
C GLU A 113 12.33 -11.20 -11.51
N GLN A 114 11.14 -11.77 -11.75
CA GLN A 114 9.87 -11.15 -11.35
C GLN A 114 9.75 -11.03 -9.83
N VAL A 115 10.12 -12.09 -9.09
CA VAL A 115 10.12 -12.06 -7.61
C VAL A 115 11.16 -11.08 -7.09
N GLU A 116 12.37 -11.07 -7.65
CA GLU A 116 13.40 -10.09 -7.30
C GLU A 116 12.90 -8.65 -7.54
N LYS A 117 12.22 -8.41 -8.66
CA LYS A 117 11.62 -7.12 -8.98
C LYS A 117 10.50 -6.72 -8.02
N ALA A 118 9.66 -7.65 -7.59
CA ALA A 118 8.64 -7.39 -6.58
C ALA A 118 9.24 -6.97 -5.24
N VAL A 119 10.28 -7.68 -4.78
CA VAL A 119 11.02 -7.33 -3.56
C VAL A 119 11.71 -5.98 -3.70
N ALA A 120 12.37 -5.73 -4.83
CA ALA A 120 12.98 -4.45 -5.12
C ALA A 120 11.95 -3.31 -5.15
N SER A 121 10.73 -3.57 -5.63
CA SER A 121 9.67 -2.57 -5.67
C SER A 121 9.23 -2.16 -4.26
N ALA A 122 9.01 -3.14 -3.37
CA ALA A 122 8.65 -2.86 -1.98
C ALA A 122 9.78 -2.18 -1.18
N VAL A 123 11.06 -2.44 -1.48
CA VAL A 123 12.19 -1.88 -0.68
C VAL A 123 12.78 -0.61 -1.28
N LEU A 124 12.95 -0.54 -2.60
CA LEU A 124 13.68 0.52 -3.29
C LEU A 124 12.74 1.51 -3.99
N TYR A 125 11.62 1.04 -4.54
CA TYR A 125 10.70 1.93 -5.27
C TYR A 125 9.79 2.71 -4.32
N GLU A 126 9.41 2.18 -3.16
CA GLU A 126 8.63 2.93 -2.17
C GLU A 126 9.30 4.25 -1.75
N PRO A 127 10.59 4.29 -1.34
CA PRO A 127 11.28 5.56 -1.06
C PRO A 127 11.40 6.49 -2.27
N LEU A 128 11.59 5.94 -3.48
CA LEU A 128 11.67 6.70 -4.72
C LEU A 128 10.33 7.39 -5.03
N LEU A 129 9.22 6.65 -5.00
CA LEU A 129 7.87 7.17 -5.23
C LEU A 129 7.49 8.23 -4.20
N ALA A 130 7.83 8.03 -2.93
CA ALA A 130 7.63 9.04 -1.90
C ALA A 130 8.41 10.34 -2.19
N SER A 131 9.62 10.23 -2.75
CA SER A 131 10.46 11.38 -3.11
C SER A 131 9.95 12.09 -4.36
N LEU A 132 9.51 11.35 -5.39
CA LEU A 132 8.86 11.91 -6.57
C LEU A 132 7.58 12.66 -6.22
N ARG A 133 6.76 12.11 -5.30
CA ARG A 133 5.57 12.80 -4.80
C ARG A 133 5.91 14.12 -4.12
N ARG A 134 6.96 14.17 -3.29
CA ARG A 134 7.43 15.42 -2.66
C ARG A 134 7.89 16.43 -3.71
N GLN A 135 8.66 16.02 -4.70
CA GLN A 135 9.10 16.90 -5.78
C GLN A 135 7.92 17.43 -6.61
N ALA A 136 6.91 16.60 -6.88
CA ALA A 136 5.69 17.05 -7.55
C ALA A 136 4.90 18.08 -6.70
N GLN A 137 4.91 17.94 -5.38
CA GLN A 137 4.32 18.93 -4.48
C GLN A 137 5.09 20.25 -4.49
N GLU A 138 6.43 20.21 -4.54
CA GLU A 138 7.27 21.41 -4.67
C GLU A 138 6.95 22.17 -5.96
N GLU A 139 6.92 21.46 -7.09
CA GLU A 139 6.58 22.03 -8.40
C GLU A 139 5.17 22.65 -8.41
N GLU A 140 4.17 21.93 -7.90
CA GLU A 140 2.80 22.43 -7.87
C GLU A 140 2.64 23.60 -6.88
N SER A 141 3.38 23.59 -5.78
CA SER A 141 3.40 24.71 -4.82
C SER A 141 4.01 25.95 -5.46
N ALA A 142 5.13 25.83 -6.17
CA ALA A 142 5.75 26.94 -6.88
C ALA A 142 4.81 27.53 -7.95
N ARG A 143 4.06 26.69 -8.66
CA ARG A 143 3.05 27.14 -9.64
C ARG A 143 1.88 27.88 -9.02
N ARG A 144 1.41 27.45 -7.85
CA ARG A 144 0.22 28.02 -7.19
C ARG A 144 0.54 29.24 -6.34
N PHE A 145 1.67 29.22 -5.65
CA PHE A 145 1.99 30.16 -4.58
C PHE A 145 3.27 30.97 -4.85
N GLY A 146 4.02 30.65 -5.91
CA GLY A 146 5.35 31.21 -6.14
C GLY A 146 6.42 30.55 -5.28
N LEU A 147 7.67 30.96 -5.51
CA LEU A 147 8.83 30.61 -4.68
C LEU A 147 9.02 31.63 -3.56
#